data_AF-A0A6A6JUV6-F1
#
_entry.id   AF-A0A6A6JUV6-F1
#
_cell.length_a   1.000
_cell.length_b   1.000
_cell.length_c   1.000
_cell.angle_alpha   90.00
_cell.angle_beta   90.00
_cell.angle_gamma   90.00
#
_symmetry.space_group_name_H-M   'P 1'
#
loop_
_entity.id
_entity.type
_entity.pdbx_description
1 polymer ?
#
loop_
_entity_poly.entity_id
_entity_poly.type
_entity_poly.pdbx_seq_one_letter_code
_entity_poly.pdbx_strand_id
1 'polypeptide(L)'
;MASAAKSVWNPDNVRDVGESVGISNLPPQIVEELARDVDYRVAQVLEEALKFMRHSKRTTLSTQDISNALKVLNVEPLYGYESTRPLRFGEASLGPGQPLYYVEDEEVDFEKLINQPLPKVPREITFTAHWLAVEGVQPSIPQNPSAINHADLLPKGPNANPYLAAANGLDNVNIKPLVKHVLSKESQELFTKLSSALIDETNSEWQNAALASIQSDPGIHQLTTYLVTFIAEKVTHSIKNLFVLRQMMLATTALLNNQAIYLDPYIPYLVPAVLTCCIGKHLGGPTQQAVPSNASSETLNGNSNGVPSASMAHFELRDLAASILSTMCSRYSASNHGLKARIARVCLKNFLDPNKPLGTHYGALRTLISITGAEGTKMVILPNLLIYDTVLKEALADDIKRLEAERVIALILQALDRSERSPAAPRINGVANMESQREQLASKVGDVIADKIVLSGRSGVARLILESDLRL
;
A
#
# COMPACT_ATOMS: atom_id res chain seq x y z
N MET A 1 -68.75 -0.58 17.66
CA MET A 1 -68.22 0.72 18.09
C MET A 1 -66.77 0.52 18.48
N ALA A 2 -65.85 0.98 17.64
CA ALA A 2 -64.43 0.95 17.97
C ALA A 2 -64.22 1.87 19.19
N SER A 3 -63.62 1.34 20.25
CA SER A 3 -63.11 2.14 21.36
C SER A 3 -62.20 3.21 20.77
N ALA A 4 -62.62 4.48 20.83
CA ALA A 4 -61.79 5.59 20.37
C ALA A 4 -60.50 5.55 21.20
N ALA A 5 -59.35 5.38 20.53
CA ALA A 5 -58.07 5.34 21.19
C ALA A 5 -57.90 6.62 22.04
N LYS A 6 -57.80 6.45 23.35
CA LYS A 6 -57.53 7.53 24.29
C LYS A 6 -56.15 8.10 23.95
N SER A 7 -56.03 9.42 23.80
CA SER A 7 -54.74 10.07 23.57
C SER A 7 -53.78 9.75 24.72
N VAL A 8 -52.49 9.65 24.40
CA VAL A 8 -51.43 9.48 25.41
C VAL A 8 -51.21 10.79 26.17
N TRP A 9 -51.53 11.94 25.56
CA TRP A 9 -51.47 13.24 26.19
C TRP A 9 -52.52 13.39 27.31
N ASN A 10 -52.11 13.88 28.48
CA ASN A 10 -53.01 14.04 29.62
C ASN A 10 -54.06 15.14 29.32
N PRO A 11 -55.37 14.82 29.29
CA PRO A 11 -56.42 15.81 29.08
C PRO A 11 -56.46 16.91 30.14
N ASP A 12 -55.97 16.65 31.35
CA ASP A 12 -55.95 17.66 32.43
C ASP A 12 -55.03 18.83 32.07
N ASN A 13 -53.91 18.59 31.38
CA ASN A 13 -53.00 19.65 30.92
C ASN A 13 -53.71 20.65 29.99
N VAL A 14 -54.69 20.18 29.21
CA VAL A 14 -55.48 21.04 28.32
C VAL A 14 -56.44 21.93 29.13
N ARG A 15 -56.98 21.41 30.24
CA ARG A 15 -57.81 22.19 31.18
C ARG A 15 -56.99 23.24 31.89
N ASP A 16 -55.81 22.89 32.39
CA ASP A 16 -54.89 23.81 33.07
C ASP A 16 -54.52 25.00 32.17
N VAL A 17 -54.22 24.73 30.89
CA VAL A 17 -53.94 25.79 29.89
C VAL A 17 -55.20 26.63 29.64
N GLY A 18 -56.38 26.02 29.56
CA GLY A 18 -57.64 26.75 29.41
C GLY A 18 -57.93 27.71 30.57
N GLU A 19 -57.72 27.24 31.81
CA GLU A 19 -57.86 28.04 33.03
C GLU A 19 -56.83 29.18 33.08
N SER A 20 -55.59 28.95 32.61
CA SER A 20 -54.55 29.99 32.54
C SER A 20 -54.93 31.16 31.63
N VAL A 21 -55.77 30.91 30.61
CA VAL A 21 -56.33 31.93 29.70
C VAL A 21 -57.62 32.55 30.26
N GLY A 22 -58.15 32.03 31.38
CA GLY A 22 -59.37 32.50 32.05
C GLY A 22 -60.65 31.76 31.65
N ILE A 23 -60.56 30.61 30.97
CA ILE A 23 -61.71 29.78 30.59
C ILE A 23 -61.90 28.69 31.63
N SER A 24 -62.87 28.87 32.53
CA SER A 24 -63.06 28.00 33.70
C SER A 24 -63.85 26.71 33.45
N ASN A 25 -64.57 26.58 32.33
CA ASN A 25 -65.37 25.39 32.04
C ASN A 25 -65.30 24.99 30.56
N LEU A 26 -64.42 24.05 30.25
CA LEU A 26 -64.28 23.44 28.92
C LEU A 26 -65.10 22.14 28.84
N PRO A 27 -66.01 22.00 27.85
CA PRO A 27 -66.74 20.76 27.62
C PRO A 27 -65.79 19.56 27.43
N PRO A 28 -66.08 18.39 28.03
CA PRO A 28 -65.15 17.25 28.04
C PRO A 28 -64.82 16.72 26.64
N GLN A 29 -65.76 16.83 25.70
CA GLN A 29 -65.54 16.44 24.30
C GLN A 29 -64.44 17.29 23.64
N ILE A 30 -64.43 18.60 23.89
CA ILE A 30 -63.43 19.52 23.34
C ILE A 30 -62.05 19.24 23.92
N VAL A 31 -61.98 18.96 25.23
CA VAL A 31 -60.72 18.60 25.90
C VAL A 31 -60.11 17.34 25.29
N GLU A 32 -60.92 16.30 25.05
CA GLU A 32 -60.45 15.07 24.44
C GLU A 32 -60.00 15.24 22.98
N GLU A 33 -60.74 16.01 22.18
CA GLU A 33 -60.37 16.26 20.78
C GLU A 33 -59.09 17.11 20.68
N LEU A 34 -58.96 18.15 21.52
CA LEU A 34 -57.77 18.98 21.55
C LEU A 34 -56.54 18.21 22.05
N ALA A 35 -56.69 17.33 23.04
CA ALA A 35 -55.60 16.45 23.48
C ALA A 35 -55.12 15.53 22.34
N ARG A 36 -56.04 14.98 21.53
CA ARG A 36 -55.68 14.16 20.35
C ARG A 36 -54.95 14.97 19.28
N ASP A 37 -55.37 16.21 19.03
CA ASP A 37 -54.68 17.07 18.05
C ASP A 37 -53.26 17.44 18.55
N VAL A 38 -53.10 17.76 19.84
CA VAL A 38 -51.77 18.02 20.44
C VAL A 38 -50.84 16.82 20.27
N ASP A 39 -51.31 15.60 20.57
CA ASP A 39 -50.55 14.36 20.41
C ASP A 39 -50.09 14.17 18.96
N TYR A 40 -51.00 14.41 17.99
CA TYR A 40 -50.67 14.37 16.56
C TYR A 40 -49.61 15.41 16.16
N ARG A 41 -49.73 16.65 16.65
CA ARG A 41 -48.75 17.71 16.35
C ARG A 41 -47.38 17.42 16.95
N VAL A 42 -47.31 16.89 18.17
CA VAL A 42 -46.06 16.47 18.80
C VAL A 42 -45.41 15.34 17.99
N ALA A 43 -46.18 14.33 17.57
CA ALA A 43 -45.69 13.27 16.71
C ALA A 43 -45.15 13.81 15.38
N GLN A 44 -45.86 14.75 14.74
CA GLN A 44 -45.43 15.40 13.49
C GLN A 44 -44.08 16.12 13.64
N VAL A 45 -43.88 16.89 14.72
CA VAL A 45 -42.61 17.56 15.01
C VAL A 45 -41.50 16.53 15.24
N LEU A 46 -41.78 15.45 15.98
CA LEU A 46 -40.80 14.40 16.26
C LEU A 46 -40.38 13.65 14.99
N GLU A 47 -41.31 13.36 14.09
CA GLU A 47 -41.01 12.70 12.81
C GLU A 47 -40.06 13.54 11.95
N GLU A 48 -40.30 14.85 11.83
CA GLU A 48 -39.40 15.74 11.12
C GLU A 48 -38.04 15.88 11.81
N ALA A 49 -38.02 15.98 13.15
CA ALA A 49 -36.78 16.06 13.92
C ALA A 49 -35.93 14.79 13.78
N LEU A 50 -36.56 13.61 13.73
CA LEU A 50 -35.87 12.34 13.48
C LEU A 50 -35.22 12.29 12.09
N LYS A 51 -35.82 12.92 11.08
CA LYS A 51 -35.19 13.06 9.75
C LYS A 51 -33.92 13.90 9.86
N PHE A 52 -33.97 15.06 10.54
CA PHE A 52 -32.77 15.89 10.77
C PHE A 52 -31.67 15.13 11.52
N MET A 53 -32.02 14.36 12.55
CA MET A 53 -31.07 13.52 13.31
C MET A 53 -30.38 12.49 12.39
N ARG A 54 -31.18 11.75 11.60
CA ARG A 54 -30.67 10.73 10.66
C ARG A 54 -29.81 11.33 9.56
N HIS A 55 -30.23 12.46 8.97
CA HIS A 55 -29.44 13.17 7.96
C HIS A 55 -28.15 13.77 8.53
N SER A 56 -28.15 14.10 9.83
CA SER A 56 -26.94 14.49 10.56
C SER A 56 -26.03 13.32 10.97
N LYS A 57 -26.37 12.08 10.60
CA LYS A 57 -25.65 10.85 10.95
C LYS A 57 -25.45 10.65 12.46
N ARG A 58 -26.41 11.11 13.27
CA ARG A 58 -26.43 10.95 14.73
C ARG A 58 -27.50 9.92 15.14
N THR A 59 -27.32 9.32 16.31
CA THR A 59 -28.30 8.40 16.92
C THR A 59 -29.02 9.02 18.11
N THR A 60 -28.58 10.18 18.56
CA THR A 60 -29.17 10.95 19.66
C THR A 60 -29.85 12.20 19.11
N LEU A 61 -31.10 12.41 19.49
CA LEU A 61 -31.89 13.59 19.09
C LEU A 61 -31.44 14.80 19.91
N SER A 62 -31.14 15.91 19.24
CA SER A 62 -30.73 17.17 19.86
C SER A 62 -31.84 18.22 19.80
N THR A 63 -31.78 19.24 20.66
CA THR A 63 -32.67 20.40 20.62
C THR A 63 -32.59 21.15 19.28
N GLN A 64 -31.44 21.11 18.61
CA GLN A 64 -31.27 21.68 17.26
C GLN A 64 -32.11 20.96 16.21
N ASP A 65 -32.28 19.65 16.33
CA ASP A 65 -33.07 18.85 15.38
C ASP A 65 -34.56 19.24 15.48
N ILE A 66 -35.05 19.45 16.70
CA ILE A 66 -36.40 19.94 16.98
C ILE A 66 -36.56 21.39 16.50
N SER A 67 -35.59 22.27 16.77
CA SER A 67 -35.61 23.67 16.30
C SER A 67 -35.71 23.75 14.77
N ASN A 68 -34.98 22.90 14.05
CA ASN A 68 -35.06 22.81 12.59
C ASN A 68 -36.39 22.21 12.12
N ALA A 69 -36.94 21.22 12.81
CA ALA A 69 -38.27 20.68 12.54
C ALA A 69 -39.36 21.75 12.68
N LEU A 70 -39.33 22.56 13.74
CA LEU A 70 -40.27 23.67 13.94
C LEU A 70 -40.19 24.69 12.79
N LYS A 71 -38.98 25.05 12.34
CA LYS A 71 -38.80 25.94 11.19
C LYS A 71 -39.42 25.37 9.91
N VAL A 72 -39.23 24.09 9.63
CA VAL A 72 -39.82 23.43 8.43
C VAL A 72 -41.33 23.38 8.51
N LEU A 73 -41.88 23.15 9.69
CA LEU A 73 -43.32 23.13 9.95
C LEU A 73 -43.94 24.54 10.06
N ASN A 74 -43.13 25.60 9.86
CA ASN A 74 -43.53 27.01 10.03
C ASN A 74 -44.10 27.32 11.41
N VAL A 75 -43.61 26.63 12.44
CA VAL A 75 -43.93 26.92 13.84
C VAL A 75 -42.95 27.97 14.36
N GLU A 76 -43.43 28.84 15.24
CA GLU A 76 -42.61 29.87 15.89
C GLU A 76 -41.42 29.25 16.63
N PRO A 77 -40.21 29.84 16.51
CA PRO A 77 -39.02 29.28 17.12
C PRO A 77 -39.05 29.40 18.65
N LEU A 78 -38.75 28.28 19.32
CA LEU A 78 -38.60 28.23 20.77
C LEU A 78 -37.15 28.57 21.17
N TYR A 79 -36.95 29.68 21.87
CA TYR A 79 -35.65 30.14 22.36
C TYR A 79 -35.37 29.65 23.80
N GLY A 80 -34.09 29.65 24.21
CA GLY A 80 -33.68 29.30 25.58
C GLY A 80 -33.23 27.86 25.81
N TYR A 81 -33.24 27.01 24.78
CA TYR A 81 -32.90 25.57 24.87
C TYR A 81 -31.47 25.21 24.40
N GLU A 82 -30.58 26.20 24.30
CA GLU A 82 -29.17 26.01 23.91
C GLU A 82 -28.21 25.91 25.11
N SER A 83 -28.73 26.09 26.33
CA SER A 83 -27.92 26.04 27.55
C SER A 83 -27.30 24.66 27.75
N THR A 84 -26.01 24.65 28.14
CA THR A 84 -25.30 23.43 28.53
C THR A 84 -25.69 22.92 29.92
N ARG A 85 -26.52 23.67 30.66
CA ARG A 85 -27.04 23.28 31.97
C ARG A 85 -28.24 22.35 31.80
N PRO A 86 -28.26 21.19 32.47
CA PRO A 86 -29.44 20.32 32.46
C PRO A 86 -30.62 21.01 33.15
N LEU A 87 -31.82 20.87 32.58
CA LEU A 87 -33.07 21.30 33.20
C LEU A 87 -33.32 20.53 34.50
N ARG A 88 -33.64 21.25 35.58
CA ARG A 88 -34.04 20.67 36.86
C ARG A 88 -35.52 20.96 37.08
N PHE A 89 -36.28 19.90 37.30
CA PHE A 89 -37.71 19.99 37.61
C PHE A 89 -37.89 19.86 39.12
N GLY A 90 -38.38 20.93 39.75
CA GLY A 90 -38.82 20.92 41.14
C GLY A 90 -40.27 20.44 41.24
N GLU A 91 -40.62 19.78 42.33
CA GLU A 91 -42.00 19.36 42.63
C GLU A 91 -42.58 20.26 43.72
N ALA A 92 -43.76 20.83 43.44
CA ALA A 92 -44.56 21.58 44.39
C ALA A 92 -45.91 20.88 44.59
N SER A 93 -46.30 20.61 45.84
CA SER A 93 -47.60 19.99 46.14
C SER A 93 -48.64 21.06 46.45
N LEU A 94 -49.61 21.25 45.54
CA LEU A 94 -50.77 22.12 45.75
C LEU A 94 -51.95 21.28 46.28
N GLY A 95 -51.82 20.76 47.50
CA GLY A 95 -52.86 19.94 48.15
C GLY A 95 -52.84 18.45 47.79
N PRO A 96 -53.81 17.66 48.29
CA PRO A 96 -53.78 16.20 48.17
C PRO A 96 -54.13 15.75 46.74
N GLY A 97 -53.14 15.18 46.04
CA GLY A 97 -53.35 14.33 44.85
C GLY A 97 -52.92 14.90 43.49
N GLN A 98 -52.38 16.12 43.43
CA GLN A 98 -51.90 16.72 42.17
C GLN A 98 -50.47 17.30 42.34
N PRO A 99 -49.43 16.57 41.92
CA PRO A 99 -48.06 17.10 41.91
C PRO A 99 -47.89 18.11 40.75
N LEU A 100 -47.49 19.34 41.07
CA LEU A 100 -47.14 20.36 40.09
C LEU A 100 -45.62 20.38 39.92
N TYR A 101 -45.15 20.22 38.69
CA TYR A 101 -43.73 20.34 38.36
C TYR A 101 -43.44 21.72 37.79
N TYR A 102 -42.37 22.36 38.27
CA TYR A 102 -41.88 23.62 37.75
C TYR A 102 -40.40 23.52 37.41
N VAL A 103 -39.96 24.33 36.45
CA VAL A 103 -38.53 24.44 36.15
C VAL A 103 -37.91 25.39 37.18
N GLU A 104 -36.93 24.90 37.94
CA GLU A 104 -36.18 25.75 38.87
C GLU A 104 -35.33 26.75 38.07
N ASP A 105 -35.54 28.05 38.31
CA ASP A 105 -34.73 29.12 37.74
C ASP A 105 -33.89 29.76 38.84
N GLU A 106 -32.57 29.54 38.78
CA GLU A 106 -31.62 30.08 39.75
C GLU A 106 -31.17 31.46 39.28
N GLU A 107 -31.47 32.50 40.07
CA GLU A 107 -30.99 33.86 39.82
C GLU A 107 -29.45 33.89 39.90
N VAL A 108 -28.79 34.37 38.84
CA VAL A 108 -27.33 34.47 38.77
C VAL A 108 -26.92 35.93 38.75
N ASP A 109 -26.00 36.28 39.65
CA ASP A 109 -25.37 37.61 39.66
C ASP A 109 -24.53 37.86 38.40
N PHE A 110 -24.71 39.02 37.77
CA PHE A 110 -23.99 39.43 36.57
C PHE A 110 -22.48 39.54 36.80
N GLU A 111 -22.03 39.99 37.97
CA GLU A 111 -20.59 40.07 38.26
C GLU A 111 -19.93 38.68 38.23
N LYS A 112 -20.64 37.66 38.72
CA LYS A 112 -20.19 36.27 38.69
C LYS A 112 -20.12 35.73 37.27
N LEU A 113 -21.08 36.09 36.41
CA LEU A 113 -21.11 35.66 35.00
C LEU A 113 -19.98 36.32 34.19
N ILE A 114 -19.75 37.63 34.37
CA ILE A 114 -18.70 38.38 33.65
C ILE A 114 -17.30 37.86 34.03
N ASN A 115 -17.10 37.53 35.30
CA ASN A 115 -15.82 37.02 35.81
C ASN A 115 -15.63 35.51 35.57
N GLN A 116 -16.59 34.84 34.93
CA GLN A 116 -16.49 33.42 34.64
C GLN A 116 -15.40 33.16 33.57
N PRO A 117 -14.46 32.22 33.80
CA PRO A 117 -13.42 31.94 32.83
C PRO A 117 -13.99 31.35 31.54
N LEU A 118 -13.34 31.68 30.42
CA LEU A 118 -13.70 31.16 29.10
C LEU A 118 -13.57 29.62 29.05
N PRO A 119 -14.47 28.93 28.34
CA PRO A 119 -14.39 27.48 28.18
C PRO A 119 -13.17 27.07 27.36
N LYS A 120 -12.71 25.84 27.57
CA LYS A 120 -11.62 25.26 26.78
C LYS A 120 -12.09 24.94 25.37
N VAL A 121 -11.31 25.31 24.38
CA VAL A 121 -11.58 25.01 22.96
C VAL A 121 -11.00 23.63 22.60
N PRO A 122 -11.77 22.74 21.96
CA PRO A 122 -11.25 21.47 21.43
C PRO A 122 -10.18 21.68 20.36
N ARG A 123 -9.40 20.64 20.07
CA ARG A 123 -8.46 20.65 18.94
C ARG A 123 -9.21 20.69 17.61
N GLU A 124 -8.56 21.24 16.59
CA GLU A 124 -9.06 21.17 15.21
C GLU A 124 -9.21 19.73 14.73
N ILE A 125 -10.13 19.53 13.79
CA ILE A 125 -10.48 18.21 13.26
C ILE A 125 -9.32 17.68 12.42
N THR A 126 -8.79 16.53 12.79
CA THR A 126 -7.81 15.77 12.01
C THR A 126 -8.29 14.33 11.83
N PHE A 127 -7.75 13.61 10.85
CA PHE A 127 -8.04 12.20 10.64
C PHE A 127 -6.78 11.35 10.86
N THR A 128 -6.98 10.13 11.34
CA THR A 128 -5.93 9.12 11.51
C THR A 128 -6.34 7.87 10.77
N ALA A 129 -5.57 7.49 9.76
CA ALA A 129 -5.82 6.28 8.98
C ALA A 129 -5.09 5.07 9.59
N HIS A 130 -5.72 3.91 9.53
CA HIS A 130 -5.12 2.62 9.88
C HIS A 130 -5.75 1.51 9.03
N TRP A 131 -5.08 0.35 8.96
CA TRP A 131 -5.62 -0.83 8.28
C TRP A 131 -6.68 -1.51 9.14
N LEU A 132 -7.94 -1.46 8.69
CA LEU A 132 -9.05 -2.17 9.33
C LEU A 132 -8.99 -3.68 9.03
N ALA A 133 -8.65 -4.04 7.80
CA ALA A 133 -8.53 -5.42 7.35
C ALA A 133 -7.46 -5.56 6.25
N VAL A 134 -6.79 -6.71 6.23
CA VAL A 134 -5.86 -7.15 5.18
C VAL A 134 -6.30 -8.55 4.77
N GLU A 135 -6.65 -8.76 3.49
CA GLU A 135 -7.17 -10.04 2.99
C GLU A 135 -8.39 -10.56 3.79
N GLY A 136 -9.28 -9.64 4.20
CA GLY A 136 -10.47 -9.96 5.00
C GLY A 136 -10.20 -10.27 6.47
N VAL A 137 -8.94 -10.26 6.91
CA VAL A 137 -8.57 -10.47 8.32
C VAL A 137 -8.23 -9.14 8.98
N GLN A 138 -8.82 -8.87 10.14
CA GLN A 138 -8.52 -7.68 10.94
C GLN A 138 -7.15 -7.82 11.65
N PRO A 139 -6.18 -6.94 11.41
CA PRO A 139 -4.89 -7.01 12.10
C PRO A 139 -5.04 -6.58 13.56
N SER A 140 -4.27 -7.21 14.45
CA SER A 140 -4.25 -6.90 15.89
C SER A 140 -3.40 -5.65 16.18
N ILE A 141 -3.91 -4.48 15.79
CA ILE A 141 -3.34 -3.18 16.13
C ILE A 141 -4.19 -2.48 17.21
N PRO A 142 -3.63 -1.54 18.00
CA PRO A 142 -4.35 -0.89 19.09
C PRO A 142 -5.65 -0.17 18.67
N GLN A 143 -5.74 0.26 17.41
CA GLN A 143 -6.90 0.95 16.85
C GLN A 143 -8.05 -0.01 16.52
N ASN A 144 -7.76 -1.30 16.32
CA ASN A 144 -8.76 -2.29 15.98
C ASN A 144 -9.34 -2.93 17.26
N PRO A 145 -10.67 -3.18 17.29
CA PRO A 145 -11.31 -3.85 18.41
C PRO A 145 -10.79 -5.29 18.60
N SER A 146 -10.46 -5.65 19.84
CA SER A 146 -10.16 -7.03 20.23
C SER A 146 -11.44 -7.85 20.33
N ALA A 147 -11.36 -9.17 20.14
CA ALA A 147 -12.51 -10.11 20.22
C ALA A 147 -13.39 -9.93 21.47
N ILE A 148 -12.81 -9.52 22.60
CA ILE A 148 -13.51 -9.25 23.86
C ILE A 148 -14.43 -8.02 23.76
N ASN A 149 -14.01 -6.98 23.04
CA ASN A 149 -14.76 -5.72 22.93
C ASN A 149 -15.97 -5.83 22.00
N HIS A 150 -15.92 -6.73 21.02
CA HIS A 150 -16.97 -6.90 20.02
C HIS A 150 -18.27 -7.47 20.60
N ALA A 151 -18.21 -8.30 21.64
CA ALA A 151 -19.39 -8.92 22.24
C ALA A 151 -20.35 -7.89 22.88
N ASP A 152 -19.80 -6.75 23.31
CA ASP A 152 -20.55 -5.65 23.92
C ASP A 152 -21.04 -4.60 22.91
N LEU A 153 -20.47 -4.59 21.70
CA LEU A 153 -20.84 -3.65 20.63
C LEU A 153 -21.92 -4.20 19.68
N LEU A 154 -22.26 -5.49 19.79
CA LEU A 154 -23.35 -6.07 19.03
C LEU A 154 -24.70 -5.56 19.56
N PRO A 155 -25.65 -5.19 18.69
CA PRO A 155 -27.00 -4.82 19.12
C PRO A 155 -27.60 -5.95 19.96
N LYS A 156 -27.95 -5.68 21.23
CA LYS A 156 -28.63 -6.64 22.11
C LYS A 156 -30.14 -6.36 22.06
N GLY A 157 -30.93 -7.22 21.42
CA GLY A 157 -32.39 -7.07 21.34
C GLY A 157 -33.08 -8.12 20.44
N PRO A 158 -34.42 -8.23 20.47
CA PRO A 158 -35.19 -9.26 19.74
C PRO A 158 -35.02 -9.24 18.21
N ASN A 159 -34.57 -8.10 17.65
CA ASN A 159 -34.36 -7.89 16.21
C ASN A 159 -32.87 -7.85 15.82
N ALA A 160 -31.96 -8.25 16.71
CA ALA A 160 -30.52 -8.27 16.41
C ALA A 160 -30.20 -9.38 15.39
N ASN A 161 -29.45 -9.05 14.34
CA ASN A 161 -29.09 -10.01 13.30
C ASN A 161 -27.95 -10.95 13.79
N PRO A 162 -28.21 -12.25 13.98
CA PRO A 162 -27.21 -13.19 14.51
C PRO A 162 -26.01 -13.40 13.57
N TYR A 163 -26.12 -13.06 12.28
CA TYR A 163 -25.01 -13.17 11.33
C TYR A 163 -23.90 -12.12 11.54
N LEU A 164 -24.16 -11.03 12.27
CA LEU A 164 -23.15 -10.00 12.57
C LEU A 164 -22.05 -10.49 13.54
N ALA A 165 -22.37 -11.43 14.43
CA ALA A 165 -21.39 -12.01 15.35
C ALA A 165 -20.39 -12.92 14.61
N ALA A 166 -20.87 -13.68 13.63
CA ALA A 166 -20.06 -14.57 12.80
C ALA A 166 -19.16 -13.79 11.82
N ALA A 167 -19.66 -12.71 11.22
CA ALA A 167 -18.90 -11.84 10.33
C ALA A 167 -17.72 -11.13 11.03
N ASN A 168 -17.85 -10.86 12.34
CA ASN A 168 -16.81 -10.22 13.15
C ASN A 168 -15.79 -11.22 13.75
N GLY A 169 -15.87 -12.51 13.42
CA GLY A 169 -14.87 -13.50 13.85
C GLY A 169 -14.85 -13.78 15.35
N LEU A 170 -15.99 -13.62 16.04
CA LEU A 170 -16.10 -13.81 17.49
C LEU A 170 -16.27 -15.27 17.91
N ASP A 171 -16.51 -16.17 16.95
CA ASP A 171 -16.36 -17.59 17.19
C ASP A 171 -14.87 -17.89 17.31
N ASN A 172 -14.43 -18.05 18.57
CA ASN A 172 -13.11 -18.52 18.95
C ASN A 172 -12.85 -19.93 18.40
N VAL A 173 -12.54 -20.02 17.12
CA VAL A 173 -11.62 -21.02 16.61
C VAL A 173 -10.50 -20.24 15.97
N ASN A 174 -9.39 -20.12 16.69
CA ASN A 174 -8.10 -19.77 16.09
C ASN A 174 -7.72 -20.91 15.14
N ILE A 175 -8.39 -20.97 13.99
CA ILE A 175 -8.00 -21.82 12.88
C ILE A 175 -6.73 -21.15 12.37
N LYS A 176 -5.59 -21.54 12.94
CA LYS A 176 -4.36 -21.60 12.16
C LYS A 176 -4.75 -22.48 10.97
N PRO A 177 -4.92 -21.97 9.74
CA PRO A 177 -5.34 -22.82 8.64
C PRO A 177 -4.11 -23.63 8.23
N LEU A 178 -3.84 -24.68 9.00
CA LEU A 178 -2.99 -25.77 8.60
C LEU A 178 -3.89 -26.66 7.75
N VAL A 179 -3.79 -26.46 6.43
CA VAL A 179 -4.28 -27.32 5.33
C VAL A 179 -5.57 -26.86 4.60
N LYS A 180 -5.35 -26.40 3.35
CA LYS A 180 -6.06 -26.70 2.08
C LYS A 180 -7.59 -26.83 2.23
N HIS A 181 -8.41 -25.84 1.90
CA HIS A 181 -8.92 -25.56 0.55
C HIS A 181 -9.63 -24.18 0.56
N VAL A 182 -8.90 -23.09 0.30
CA VAL A 182 -9.51 -21.75 0.06
C VAL A 182 -9.79 -21.52 -1.44
N LEU A 183 -9.35 -22.46 -2.29
CA LEU A 183 -9.57 -22.40 -3.73
C LEU A 183 -10.69 -23.34 -4.14
N SER A 184 -11.58 -22.84 -4.98
CA SER A 184 -12.52 -23.67 -5.76
C SER A 184 -11.74 -24.68 -6.62
N LYS A 185 -12.42 -25.76 -7.04
CA LYS A 185 -11.84 -26.74 -7.95
C LYS A 185 -11.34 -26.09 -9.25
N GLU A 186 -12.08 -25.13 -9.78
CA GLU A 186 -11.71 -24.38 -10.99
C GLU A 186 -10.45 -23.53 -10.78
N SER A 187 -10.32 -22.84 -9.64
CA SER A 187 -9.12 -22.05 -9.32
C SER A 187 -7.88 -22.95 -9.16
N GLN A 188 -8.05 -24.17 -8.67
CA GLN A 188 -6.96 -25.15 -8.60
C GLN A 188 -6.55 -25.64 -9.98
N GLU A 189 -7.52 -26.00 -10.83
CA GLU A 189 -7.26 -26.41 -12.21
C GLU A 189 -6.61 -25.27 -13.02
N LEU A 190 -7.05 -24.03 -12.80
CA LEU A 190 -6.43 -22.83 -13.39
C LEU A 190 -4.97 -22.70 -12.93
N PHE A 191 -4.71 -22.79 -11.63
CA PHE A 191 -3.34 -22.73 -11.10
C PHE A 191 -2.46 -23.85 -11.67
N THR A 192 -2.97 -25.08 -11.78
CA THR A 192 -2.24 -26.19 -12.37
C THR A 192 -1.93 -25.94 -13.84
N LYS A 193 -2.88 -25.43 -14.64
CA LYS A 193 -2.66 -25.09 -16.05
C LYS A 193 -1.67 -23.96 -16.23
N LEU A 194 -1.76 -22.90 -15.42
CA LEU A 194 -0.83 -21.78 -15.46
C LEU A 194 0.59 -22.23 -15.08
N SER A 195 0.73 -22.99 -13.99
CA SER A 195 2.03 -23.46 -13.52
C SER A 195 2.70 -24.45 -14.47
N SER A 196 1.93 -25.34 -15.12
CA SER A 196 2.48 -26.25 -16.13
C SER A 196 2.88 -25.50 -17.41
N ALA A 197 2.03 -24.59 -17.90
CA ALA A 197 2.30 -23.81 -19.10
C ALA A 197 3.54 -22.90 -18.97
N LEU A 198 3.80 -22.36 -17.77
CA LEU A 198 4.99 -21.53 -17.53
C LEU A 198 6.31 -22.32 -17.51
N ILE A 199 6.28 -23.63 -17.25
CA ILE A 199 7.47 -24.47 -17.15
C ILE A 199 7.73 -25.24 -18.46
N ASP A 200 6.72 -25.41 -19.30
CA ASP A 200 6.83 -26.14 -20.55
C ASP A 200 7.70 -25.37 -21.56
N GLU A 201 8.90 -25.88 -21.84
CA GLU A 201 9.85 -25.29 -22.81
C GLU A 201 9.40 -25.45 -24.27
N THR A 202 8.51 -26.39 -24.56
CA THR A 202 8.17 -26.78 -25.94
C THR A 202 7.10 -25.90 -26.57
N ASN A 203 6.19 -25.33 -25.75
CA ASN A 203 5.02 -24.61 -26.24
C ASN A 203 5.04 -23.14 -25.85
N SER A 204 5.54 -22.29 -26.74
CA SER A 204 5.59 -20.84 -26.52
C SER A 204 4.21 -20.17 -26.52
N GLU A 205 3.22 -20.72 -27.22
CA GLU A 205 1.85 -20.16 -27.24
C GLU A 205 1.19 -20.30 -25.87
N TRP A 206 1.34 -21.45 -25.22
CA TRP A 206 0.82 -21.68 -23.88
C TRP A 206 1.51 -20.81 -22.84
N GLN A 207 2.83 -20.61 -22.94
CA GLN A 207 3.56 -19.67 -22.08
C GLN A 207 3.00 -18.25 -22.19
N ASN A 208 2.83 -17.74 -23.42
CA ASN A 208 2.33 -16.39 -23.66
C ASN A 208 0.88 -16.23 -23.20
N ALA A 209 0.03 -17.23 -23.43
CA ALA A 209 -1.34 -17.24 -22.94
C ALA A 209 -1.41 -17.23 -21.40
N ALA A 210 -0.56 -18.00 -20.72
CA ALA A 210 -0.48 -18.01 -19.27
C ALA A 210 -0.01 -16.66 -18.71
N LEU A 211 1.00 -16.03 -19.32
CA LEU A 211 1.47 -14.70 -18.92
C LEU A 211 0.41 -13.62 -19.14
N ALA A 212 -0.31 -13.67 -20.26
CA ALA A 212 -1.41 -12.74 -20.54
C ALA A 212 -2.54 -12.89 -19.52
N SER A 213 -2.95 -14.12 -19.20
CA SER A 213 -3.95 -14.42 -18.17
C SER A 213 -3.52 -13.87 -16.80
N ILE A 214 -2.26 -14.08 -16.40
CA ILE A 214 -1.71 -13.52 -15.15
C ILE A 214 -1.77 -11.99 -15.11
N GLN A 215 -1.59 -11.34 -16.25
CA GLN A 215 -1.60 -9.88 -16.37
C GLN A 215 -3.00 -9.28 -16.38
N SER A 216 -3.99 -9.93 -16.99
CA SER A 216 -5.34 -9.38 -17.20
C SER A 216 -6.39 -9.85 -16.21
N ASP A 217 -6.30 -11.09 -15.72
CA ASP A 217 -7.45 -11.73 -15.10
C ASP A 217 -7.61 -11.34 -13.63
N PRO A 218 -8.79 -10.83 -13.22
CA PRO A 218 -9.04 -10.40 -11.84
C PRO A 218 -9.22 -11.58 -10.88
N GLY A 219 -9.63 -12.76 -11.37
CA GLY A 219 -9.83 -13.97 -10.55
C GLY A 219 -8.55 -14.52 -9.91
N ILE A 220 -7.39 -13.99 -10.30
CA ILE A 220 -6.07 -14.40 -9.81
C ILE A 220 -5.77 -13.86 -8.41
N HIS A 221 -6.58 -12.93 -7.88
CA HIS A 221 -6.40 -12.39 -6.52
C HIS A 221 -6.30 -13.51 -5.46
N GLN A 222 -7.20 -14.50 -5.46
CA GLN A 222 -7.14 -15.66 -4.54
C GLN A 222 -5.91 -16.57 -4.77
N LEU A 223 -5.39 -16.59 -6.00
CA LEU A 223 -4.21 -17.35 -6.41
C LEU A 223 -2.89 -16.63 -6.12
N THR A 224 -2.94 -15.33 -5.78
CA THR A 224 -1.75 -14.46 -5.72
C THR A 224 -0.72 -14.99 -4.74
N THR A 225 -1.13 -15.36 -3.52
CA THR A 225 -0.23 -15.96 -2.52
C THR A 225 0.43 -17.25 -3.01
N TYR A 226 -0.32 -18.08 -3.75
CA TYR A 226 0.19 -19.34 -4.31
C TYR A 226 1.15 -19.10 -5.47
N LEU A 227 0.86 -18.14 -6.35
CA LEU A 227 1.74 -17.75 -7.45
C LEU A 227 3.05 -17.13 -6.94
N VAL A 228 3.00 -16.25 -5.93
CA VAL A 228 4.20 -15.67 -5.31
C VAL A 228 5.07 -16.76 -4.67
N THR A 229 4.44 -17.71 -3.96
CA THR A 229 5.15 -18.84 -3.35
C THR A 229 5.75 -19.76 -4.42
N PHE A 230 4.99 -20.07 -5.48
CA PHE A 230 5.43 -20.88 -6.61
C PHE A 230 6.63 -20.25 -7.33
N ILE A 231 6.58 -18.93 -7.59
CA ILE A 231 7.70 -18.18 -8.17
C ILE A 231 8.94 -18.29 -7.28
N ALA A 232 8.81 -18.06 -5.98
CA ALA A 232 9.93 -18.12 -5.04
C ALA A 232 10.55 -19.52 -4.93
N GLU A 233 9.71 -20.56 -4.89
CA GLU A 233 10.14 -21.97 -4.84
C GLU A 233 10.86 -22.36 -6.14
N LYS A 234 10.28 -22.06 -7.30
CA LYS A 234 10.88 -22.37 -8.60
C LYS A 234 12.20 -21.63 -8.82
N VAL A 235 12.30 -20.38 -8.41
CA VAL A 235 13.56 -19.63 -8.44
C VAL A 235 14.63 -20.30 -7.57
N THR A 236 14.26 -20.79 -6.38
CA THR A 236 15.21 -21.41 -5.44
C THR A 236 15.64 -22.82 -5.87
N HIS A 237 14.72 -23.63 -6.42
CA HIS A 237 14.97 -25.02 -6.77
C HIS A 237 15.55 -25.19 -8.19
N SER A 238 15.34 -24.21 -9.07
CA SER A 238 15.75 -24.26 -10.48
C SER A 238 16.79 -23.20 -10.86
N ILE A 239 17.69 -22.83 -9.93
CA ILE A 239 18.77 -21.84 -10.14
C ILE A 239 19.65 -22.15 -11.37
N LYS A 240 19.77 -23.43 -11.74
CA LYS A 240 20.56 -23.89 -12.89
C LYS A 240 19.80 -23.81 -14.23
N ASN A 241 18.47 -23.71 -14.24
CA ASN A 241 17.70 -23.62 -15.49
C ASN A 241 17.35 -22.16 -15.79
N LEU A 242 18.07 -21.54 -16.73
CA LEU A 242 17.83 -20.15 -17.15
C LEU A 242 16.43 -19.92 -17.72
N PHE A 243 15.87 -20.90 -18.42
CA PHE A 243 14.53 -20.79 -18.98
C PHE A 243 13.50 -20.62 -17.87
N VAL A 244 13.51 -21.51 -16.88
CA VAL A 244 12.57 -21.44 -15.74
C VAL A 244 12.72 -20.12 -15.00
N LEU A 245 13.95 -19.69 -14.72
CA LEU A 245 14.20 -18.39 -14.07
C LEU A 245 13.65 -17.21 -14.88
N ARG A 246 13.86 -17.21 -16.20
CA ARG A 246 13.31 -16.18 -17.09
C ARG A 246 11.79 -16.17 -17.05
N GLN A 247 11.15 -17.33 -17.13
CA GLN A 247 9.69 -17.43 -17.07
C GLN A 247 9.13 -16.94 -15.73
N MET A 248 9.78 -17.24 -14.61
CA MET A 248 9.38 -16.74 -13.31
C MET A 248 9.51 -15.21 -13.18
N MET A 249 10.51 -14.60 -13.82
CA MET A 249 10.66 -13.14 -13.89
C MET A 249 9.61 -12.49 -14.81
N LEU A 250 9.26 -13.15 -15.92
CA LEU A 250 8.16 -12.69 -16.78
C LEU A 250 6.81 -12.79 -16.06
N ALA A 251 6.55 -13.88 -15.34
CA ALA A 251 5.35 -14.03 -14.51
C ALA A 251 5.29 -12.98 -13.39
N THR A 252 6.43 -12.67 -12.77
CA THR A 252 6.54 -11.57 -11.80
C THR A 252 6.17 -10.22 -12.44
N THR A 253 6.64 -9.97 -13.67
CA THR A 253 6.32 -8.73 -14.40
C THR A 253 4.84 -8.66 -14.77
N ALA A 254 4.24 -9.78 -15.20
CA ALA A 254 2.82 -9.89 -15.48
C ALA A 254 1.97 -9.59 -14.22
N LEU A 255 2.32 -10.18 -13.07
CA LEU A 255 1.68 -9.89 -11.79
C LEU A 255 1.77 -8.40 -11.44
N LEU A 256 2.96 -7.80 -11.52
CA LEU A 256 3.17 -6.38 -11.19
C LEU A 256 2.40 -5.41 -12.09
N ASN A 257 2.02 -5.84 -13.29
CA ASN A 257 1.24 -5.05 -14.24
C ASN A 257 -0.27 -5.31 -14.17
N ASN A 258 -0.71 -6.29 -13.37
CA ASN A 258 -2.13 -6.55 -13.16
C ASN A 258 -2.73 -5.51 -12.21
N GLN A 259 -3.63 -4.68 -12.73
CA GLN A 259 -4.27 -3.59 -11.96
C GLN A 259 -5.40 -4.08 -11.05
N ALA A 260 -5.88 -5.30 -11.24
CA ALA A 260 -6.98 -5.86 -10.46
C ALA A 260 -6.52 -6.43 -9.10
N ILE A 261 -5.21 -6.53 -8.87
CA ILE A 261 -4.64 -7.19 -7.69
C ILE A 261 -3.89 -6.17 -6.83
N TYR A 262 -4.20 -6.14 -5.53
CA TYR A 262 -3.43 -5.36 -4.56
C TYR A 262 -2.18 -6.13 -4.12
N LEU A 263 -1.02 -5.76 -4.67
CA LEU A 263 0.24 -6.50 -4.46
C LEU A 263 1.10 -6.01 -3.30
N ASP A 264 0.83 -4.82 -2.73
CA ASP A 264 1.67 -4.18 -1.71
C ASP A 264 2.09 -5.10 -0.55
N PRO A 265 1.21 -5.95 0.04
CA PRO A 265 1.58 -6.85 1.13
C PRO A 265 2.58 -7.94 0.72
N TYR A 266 2.60 -8.30 -0.57
CA TYR A 266 3.38 -9.40 -1.12
C TYR A 266 4.73 -8.97 -1.68
N ILE A 267 4.93 -7.67 -1.94
CA ILE A 267 6.18 -7.11 -2.49
C ILE A 267 7.41 -7.53 -1.66
N PRO A 268 7.44 -7.40 -0.32
CA PRO A 268 8.60 -7.83 0.47
C PRO A 268 8.93 -9.31 0.36
N TYR A 269 7.94 -10.17 0.08
CA TYR A 269 8.11 -11.61 -0.11
C TYR A 269 8.64 -11.96 -1.51
N LEU A 270 8.32 -11.15 -2.52
CA LEU A 270 8.76 -11.36 -3.90
C LEU A 270 10.20 -10.85 -4.14
N VAL A 271 10.61 -9.79 -3.42
CA VAL A 271 11.95 -9.18 -3.55
C VAL A 271 13.10 -10.18 -3.42
N PRO A 272 13.16 -11.10 -2.42
CA PRO A 272 14.23 -12.09 -2.31
C PRO A 272 14.38 -13.00 -3.54
N ALA A 273 13.27 -13.41 -4.16
CA ALA A 273 13.31 -14.24 -5.36
C ALA A 273 13.90 -13.47 -6.55
N VAL A 274 13.43 -12.24 -6.77
CA VAL A 274 13.96 -11.37 -7.85
C VAL A 274 15.42 -11.00 -7.60
N LEU A 275 15.79 -10.68 -6.35
CA LEU A 275 17.19 -10.46 -5.95
C LEU A 275 18.05 -11.68 -6.24
N THR A 276 17.57 -12.90 -5.97
CA THR A 276 18.33 -14.13 -6.27
C THR A 276 18.62 -14.26 -7.76
N CYS A 277 17.64 -14.00 -8.64
CA CYS A 277 17.86 -13.95 -10.09
C CYS A 277 18.80 -12.82 -10.54
N CYS A 278 18.88 -11.74 -9.75
CA CYS A 278 19.73 -10.60 -10.07
C CYS A 278 21.18 -10.76 -9.60
N ILE A 279 21.40 -11.21 -8.36
CA ILE A 279 22.72 -11.26 -7.70
C ILE A 279 23.22 -12.68 -7.40
N GLY A 280 22.53 -13.71 -7.89
CA GLY A 280 22.93 -15.11 -7.73
C GLY A 280 24.33 -15.40 -8.28
N LYS A 281 25.12 -16.17 -7.52
CA LYS A 281 26.51 -16.50 -7.85
C LYS A 281 26.63 -17.34 -9.13
N HIS A 282 25.84 -18.41 -9.22
CA HIS A 282 25.90 -19.37 -10.33
C HIS A 282 24.51 -19.52 -10.91
N LEU A 283 24.19 -18.70 -11.91
CA LEU A 283 22.94 -18.79 -12.66
C LEU A 283 23.21 -19.60 -13.93
N GLY A 284 22.51 -20.72 -14.07
CA GLY A 284 22.74 -21.65 -15.19
C GLY A 284 23.46 -22.93 -14.83
N GLY A 285 23.33 -23.93 -15.71
CA GLY A 285 24.09 -25.16 -15.63
C GLY A 285 25.58 -24.90 -15.90
N PRO A 286 26.49 -25.69 -15.31
CA PRO A 286 27.88 -25.65 -15.71
C PRO A 286 27.95 -25.94 -17.21
N THR A 287 28.75 -25.14 -17.93
CA THR A 287 29.16 -25.40 -19.31
C THR A 287 29.52 -26.87 -19.44
N GLN A 288 28.67 -27.67 -20.11
CA GLN A 288 29.14 -28.94 -20.63
C GLN A 288 30.22 -28.59 -21.64
N GLN A 289 31.48 -28.83 -21.25
CA GLN A 289 32.54 -29.09 -22.21
C GLN A 289 31.97 -30.08 -23.21
N ALA A 290 32.06 -29.74 -24.50
CA ALA A 290 31.66 -30.63 -25.58
C ALA A 290 32.23 -32.03 -25.28
N VAL A 291 31.34 -32.97 -24.96
CA VAL A 291 31.69 -34.38 -24.97
C VAL A 291 32.03 -34.70 -26.42
N PRO A 292 33.20 -35.30 -26.75
CA PRO A 292 33.47 -35.72 -28.11
C PRO A 292 32.41 -36.74 -28.49
N SER A 293 31.49 -36.32 -29.35
CA SER A 293 30.35 -37.12 -29.76
C SER A 293 30.79 -38.00 -30.92
N ASN A 294 31.02 -39.27 -30.62
CA ASN A 294 31.16 -40.31 -31.62
C ASN A 294 29.74 -40.69 -32.09
N ALA A 295 29.10 -39.86 -32.92
CA ALA A 295 27.94 -40.29 -33.68
C ALA A 295 27.69 -39.33 -34.86
N SER A 296 27.98 -39.86 -36.03
CA SER A 296 27.75 -39.32 -37.36
C SER A 296 26.29 -38.94 -37.64
N SER A 297 26.06 -37.71 -38.10
CA SER A 297 24.96 -37.35 -39.01
C SER A 297 25.34 -36.05 -39.72
N GLU A 298 25.94 -36.18 -40.89
CA GLU A 298 26.15 -35.06 -41.81
C GLU A 298 24.80 -34.66 -42.43
N THR A 299 24.40 -33.40 -42.31
CA THR A 299 23.76 -32.63 -43.40
C THR A 299 23.88 -31.12 -43.16
N LEU A 300 24.61 -30.48 -44.08
CA LEU A 300 24.39 -29.15 -44.68
C LEU A 300 24.50 -27.85 -43.83
N ASN A 301 25.64 -27.19 -44.05
CA ASN A 301 25.84 -25.74 -44.21
C ASN A 301 25.27 -24.77 -43.15
N GLY A 302 26.16 -24.39 -42.23
CA GLY A 302 26.11 -23.13 -41.50
C GLY A 302 27.42 -22.91 -40.75
N ASN A 303 28.31 -22.09 -41.31
CA ASN A 303 29.49 -21.56 -40.61
C ASN A 303 29.03 -20.78 -39.37
N SER A 304 29.04 -21.40 -38.20
CA SER A 304 28.99 -20.69 -36.92
C SER A 304 30.19 -21.13 -36.09
N ASN A 305 31.23 -20.30 -36.10
CA ASN A 305 32.27 -20.29 -35.08
C ASN A 305 31.61 -20.44 -33.71
N GLY A 306 31.99 -21.47 -32.94
CA GLY A 306 31.40 -21.80 -31.66
C GLY A 306 31.46 -20.62 -30.69
N VAL A 307 30.31 -19.95 -30.51
CA VAL A 307 30.13 -18.92 -29.49
C VAL A 307 29.78 -19.61 -28.18
N PRO A 308 30.43 -19.28 -27.04
CA PRO A 308 30.02 -19.74 -25.72
C PRO A 308 28.72 -19.03 -25.28
N SER A 309 27.62 -19.28 -25.99
CA SER A 309 26.35 -18.55 -25.85
C SER A 309 25.66 -18.80 -24.50
N ALA A 310 25.89 -19.96 -23.88
CA ALA A 310 25.28 -20.31 -22.60
C ALA A 310 25.83 -19.51 -21.40
N SER A 311 27.12 -19.13 -21.45
CA SER A 311 27.78 -18.34 -20.38
C SER A 311 27.24 -16.91 -20.31
N MET A 312 26.82 -16.33 -21.44
CA MET A 312 26.37 -14.94 -21.51
C MET A 312 24.87 -14.76 -21.26
N ALA A 313 24.04 -15.78 -21.54
CA ALA A 313 22.57 -15.69 -21.45
C ALA A 313 22.07 -15.25 -20.06
N HIS A 314 22.82 -15.53 -18.99
CA HIS A 314 22.45 -15.11 -17.64
C HIS A 314 22.48 -13.59 -17.42
N PHE A 315 23.16 -12.80 -18.28
CA PHE A 315 23.16 -11.35 -18.17
C PHE A 315 21.80 -10.75 -18.56
N GLU A 316 21.10 -11.33 -19.53
CA GLU A 316 19.75 -10.91 -19.91
C GLU A 316 18.75 -11.14 -18.78
N LEU A 317 18.88 -12.27 -18.08
CA LEU A 317 18.06 -12.57 -16.89
C LEU A 317 18.31 -11.54 -15.79
N ARG A 318 19.58 -11.17 -15.55
CA ARG A 318 19.93 -10.15 -14.55
C ARG A 318 19.40 -8.77 -14.92
N ASP A 319 19.41 -8.41 -16.20
CA ASP A 319 18.81 -7.17 -16.69
C ASP A 319 17.31 -7.12 -16.47
N LEU A 320 16.60 -8.22 -16.77
CA LEU A 320 15.18 -8.35 -16.49
C LEU A 320 14.91 -8.23 -14.99
N ALA A 321 15.63 -8.97 -14.14
CA ALA A 321 15.47 -8.91 -12.69
C ALA A 321 15.75 -7.51 -12.12
N ALA A 322 16.79 -6.82 -12.61
CA ALA A 322 17.10 -5.45 -12.21
C ALA A 322 15.99 -4.46 -12.61
N SER A 323 15.38 -4.64 -13.79
CA SER A 323 14.23 -3.81 -14.22
C SER A 323 12.98 -4.04 -13.37
N ILE A 324 12.74 -5.28 -12.94
CA ILE A 324 11.65 -5.65 -12.03
C ILE A 324 11.88 -4.99 -10.67
N LEU A 325 13.09 -5.10 -10.09
CA LEU A 325 13.43 -4.46 -8.82
C LEU A 325 13.28 -2.94 -8.87
N SER A 326 13.70 -2.30 -9.98
CA SER A 326 13.48 -0.87 -10.21
C SER A 326 11.99 -0.53 -10.25
N THR A 327 11.18 -1.31 -10.96
CA THR A 327 9.72 -1.15 -11.03
C THR A 327 9.10 -1.30 -9.64
N MET A 328 9.47 -2.32 -8.88
CA MET A 328 9.00 -2.55 -7.51
C MET A 328 9.37 -1.37 -6.58
N CYS A 329 10.59 -0.85 -6.69
CA CYS A 329 11.01 0.31 -5.91
C CYS A 329 10.25 1.58 -6.30
N SER A 330 9.98 1.80 -7.60
CA SER A 330 9.28 3.00 -8.07
C SER A 330 7.80 3.02 -7.67
N ARG A 331 7.11 1.87 -7.76
CA ARG A 331 5.67 1.78 -7.49
C ARG A 331 5.35 1.62 -6.00
N TYR A 332 6.18 0.89 -5.25
CA TYR A 332 5.83 0.44 -3.89
C TYR A 332 6.72 1.04 -2.79
N SER A 333 7.62 1.99 -3.08
CA SER A 333 8.44 2.61 -2.02
C SER A 333 7.64 3.46 -1.02
N ALA A 334 6.47 3.97 -1.43
CA ALA A 334 5.61 4.79 -0.56
C ALA A 334 4.90 3.94 0.49
N SER A 335 4.39 2.77 0.10
CA SER A 335 3.70 1.83 1.00
C SER A 335 4.66 0.94 1.79
N ASN A 336 5.81 0.59 1.21
CA ASN A 336 6.82 -0.24 1.86
C ASN A 336 8.02 0.61 2.31
N HIS A 337 7.92 1.14 3.53
CA HIS A 337 8.98 1.95 4.13
C HIS A 337 10.32 1.20 4.15
N GLY A 338 11.36 1.83 3.59
CA GLY A 338 12.71 1.28 3.58
C GLY A 338 12.99 0.21 2.51
N LEU A 339 12.03 -0.14 1.65
CA LEU A 339 12.23 -1.10 0.54
C LEU A 339 13.43 -0.73 -0.33
N LYS A 340 13.43 0.51 -0.83
CA LYS A 340 14.48 1.09 -1.67
C LYS A 340 15.86 1.03 -0.99
N ALA A 341 15.92 1.44 0.28
CA ALA A 341 17.15 1.45 1.06
C ALA A 341 17.68 0.04 1.34
N ARG A 342 16.79 -0.92 1.64
CA ARG A 342 17.15 -2.33 1.86
C ARG A 342 17.75 -2.95 0.61
N ILE A 343 17.11 -2.77 -0.56
CA ILE A 343 17.62 -3.29 -1.83
C ILE A 343 18.98 -2.66 -2.17
N ALA A 344 19.09 -1.32 -2.07
CA ALA A 344 20.35 -0.62 -2.33
C ALA A 344 21.50 -1.13 -1.44
N ARG A 345 21.27 -1.33 -0.13
CA ARG A 345 22.29 -1.89 0.78
C ARG A 345 22.72 -3.30 0.37
N VAL A 346 21.78 -4.17 -0.01
CA VAL A 346 22.10 -5.55 -0.43
C VAL A 346 22.92 -5.54 -1.72
N CYS A 347 22.56 -4.71 -2.70
CA CYS A 347 23.31 -4.58 -3.94
C CYS A 347 24.70 -4.00 -3.69
N LEU A 348 24.82 -2.93 -2.89
CA LEU A 348 26.12 -2.32 -2.56
C LEU A 348 27.04 -3.34 -1.87
N LYS A 349 26.51 -4.10 -0.91
CA LYS A 349 27.28 -5.16 -0.24
C LYS A 349 27.81 -6.22 -1.20
N ASN A 350 27.03 -6.64 -2.20
CA ASN A 350 27.47 -7.64 -3.18
C ASN A 350 28.35 -7.05 -4.29
N PHE A 351 28.24 -5.75 -4.58
CA PHE A 351 29.12 -5.05 -5.53
C PHE A 351 30.53 -4.87 -4.98
N LEU A 352 30.66 -4.63 -3.66
CA LEU A 352 31.95 -4.38 -3.01
C LEU A 352 32.63 -5.64 -2.45
N ASP A 353 32.07 -6.84 -2.65
CA ASP A 353 32.65 -8.10 -2.16
C ASP A 353 33.51 -8.74 -3.27
N PRO A 354 34.85 -8.68 -3.20
CA PRO A 354 35.74 -9.16 -4.26
C PRO A 354 35.64 -10.68 -4.49
N ASN A 355 35.09 -11.43 -3.54
CA ASN A 355 34.94 -12.89 -3.65
C ASN A 355 33.70 -13.31 -4.48
N LYS A 356 32.91 -12.35 -4.96
CA LYS A 356 31.73 -12.64 -5.77
C LYS A 356 32.09 -12.65 -7.27
N PRO A 357 31.40 -13.48 -8.08
CA PRO A 357 31.63 -13.50 -9.51
C PRO A 357 31.17 -12.20 -10.17
N LEU A 358 31.77 -11.86 -11.31
CA LEU A 358 31.47 -10.62 -12.05
C LEU A 358 30.00 -10.53 -12.48
N GLY A 359 29.36 -11.67 -12.74
CA GLY A 359 27.92 -11.73 -12.95
C GLY A 359 27.10 -11.19 -11.77
N THR A 360 27.49 -11.49 -10.52
CA THR A 360 26.86 -10.93 -9.31
C THR A 360 27.10 -9.42 -9.22
N HIS A 361 28.32 -8.96 -9.49
CA HIS A 361 28.65 -7.53 -9.51
C HIS A 361 27.82 -6.78 -10.56
N TYR A 362 27.69 -7.36 -11.76
CA TYR A 362 26.91 -6.80 -12.85
C TYR A 362 25.45 -6.57 -12.45
N GLY A 363 24.77 -7.59 -11.91
CA GLY A 363 23.38 -7.47 -11.51
C GLY A 363 23.18 -6.50 -10.34
N ALA A 364 24.09 -6.52 -9.36
CA ALA A 364 24.08 -5.58 -8.25
C ALA A 364 24.22 -4.13 -8.73
N LEU A 365 25.19 -3.88 -9.62
CA LEU A 365 25.45 -2.58 -10.20
C LEU A 365 24.28 -2.10 -11.05
N ARG A 366 23.73 -2.95 -11.93
CA ARG A 366 22.59 -2.62 -12.80
C ARG A 366 21.37 -2.19 -11.99
N THR A 367 21.12 -2.90 -10.89
CA THR A 367 20.03 -2.59 -9.95
C THR A 367 20.28 -1.28 -9.22
N LEU A 368 21.50 -1.06 -8.70
CA LEU A 368 21.87 0.20 -8.03
C LEU A 368 21.65 1.40 -8.94
N ILE A 369 22.20 1.37 -10.17
CA ILE A 369 22.05 2.43 -11.16
C ILE A 369 20.58 2.75 -11.42
N SER A 370 19.75 1.71 -11.54
CA SER A 370 18.33 1.84 -11.87
C SER A 370 17.48 2.38 -10.71
N ILE A 371 17.90 2.18 -9.46
CA ILE A 371 17.15 2.59 -8.26
C ILE A 371 17.59 3.96 -7.75
N THR A 372 18.89 4.25 -7.74
CA THR A 372 19.45 5.46 -7.15
C THR A 372 19.50 6.64 -8.13
N GLY A 373 19.44 6.37 -9.43
CA GLY A 373 19.47 7.38 -10.48
C GLY A 373 20.86 8.00 -10.68
N ALA A 374 20.92 9.10 -11.44
CA ALA A 374 22.18 9.77 -11.78
C ALA A 374 22.95 10.27 -10.54
N GLU A 375 22.24 10.90 -9.60
CA GLU A 375 22.87 11.49 -8.42
C GLU A 375 23.36 10.42 -7.43
N GLY A 376 22.55 9.38 -7.22
CA GLY A 376 22.98 8.25 -6.41
C GLY A 376 24.12 7.44 -7.05
N THR A 377 24.26 7.45 -8.38
CA THR A 377 25.43 6.87 -9.06
C THR A 377 26.71 7.63 -8.69
N LYS A 378 26.67 8.96 -8.64
CA LYS A 378 27.83 9.78 -8.21
C LYS A 378 28.18 9.54 -6.75
N MET A 379 27.18 9.43 -5.87
CA MET A 379 27.40 9.28 -4.43
C MET A 379 27.79 7.86 -4.01
N VAL A 380 27.29 6.82 -4.69
CA VAL A 380 27.44 5.42 -4.25
C VAL A 380 28.43 4.64 -5.12
N ILE A 381 28.46 4.87 -6.43
CA ILE A 381 29.28 4.07 -7.35
C ILE A 381 30.66 4.72 -7.51
N LEU A 382 30.71 6.01 -7.81
CA LEU A 382 31.96 6.72 -8.13
C LEU A 382 33.05 6.61 -7.04
N PRO A 383 32.77 6.77 -5.73
CA PRO A 383 33.80 6.69 -4.70
C PRO A 383 34.42 5.31 -4.56
N ASN A 384 33.69 4.28 -4.98
CA ASN A 384 34.12 2.88 -4.85
C ASN A 384 34.83 2.36 -6.10
N LEU A 385 34.87 3.11 -7.21
CA LEU A 385 35.48 2.65 -8.47
C LEU A 385 36.99 2.45 -8.34
N LEU A 386 37.70 3.31 -7.60
CA LEU A 386 39.13 3.17 -7.37
C LEU A 386 39.48 1.83 -6.70
N ILE A 387 38.70 1.44 -5.69
CA ILE A 387 38.89 0.16 -4.99
C ILE A 387 38.53 -1.00 -5.93
N TYR A 388 37.45 -0.85 -6.69
CA TYR A 388 36.96 -1.86 -7.62
C TYR A 388 37.89 -2.11 -8.83
N ASP A 389 38.78 -1.15 -9.16
CA ASP A 389 39.79 -1.29 -10.23
C ASP A 389 40.71 -2.50 -10.02
N THR A 390 41.00 -2.86 -8.76
CA THR A 390 41.80 -4.05 -8.42
C THR A 390 41.13 -5.33 -8.92
N VAL A 391 39.82 -5.46 -8.69
CA VAL A 391 39.00 -6.60 -9.15
C VAL A 391 38.92 -6.63 -10.67
N LEU A 392 38.80 -5.46 -11.31
CA LEU A 392 38.76 -5.35 -12.78
C LEU A 392 40.08 -5.75 -13.43
N LYS A 393 41.23 -5.35 -12.86
CA LYS A 393 42.56 -5.73 -13.35
C LYS A 393 42.77 -7.24 -13.30
N GLU A 394 42.43 -7.87 -12.18
CA GLU A 394 42.49 -9.33 -12.04
C GLU A 394 41.58 -10.04 -13.05
N ALA A 395 40.35 -9.55 -13.21
CA ALA A 395 39.38 -10.11 -14.13
C ALA A 395 39.75 -9.95 -15.61
N LEU A 396 40.43 -8.87 -15.99
CA LEU A 396 40.90 -8.64 -17.37
C LEU A 396 42.15 -9.44 -17.72
N ALA A 397 42.95 -9.84 -16.72
CA ALA A 397 44.10 -10.72 -16.91
C ALA A 397 43.68 -12.18 -17.22
N ASP A 398 42.50 -12.59 -16.75
CA ASP A 398 41.92 -13.91 -17.00
C ASP A 398 41.10 -13.93 -18.31
N ASP A 399 41.56 -14.69 -19.31
CA ASP A 399 40.93 -14.78 -20.63
C ASP A 399 39.46 -15.22 -20.59
N ILE A 400 39.07 -16.03 -19.60
CA ILE A 400 37.70 -16.53 -19.44
C ILE A 400 36.80 -15.43 -18.88
N LYS A 401 37.30 -14.65 -17.92
CA LYS A 401 36.54 -13.58 -17.24
C LYS A 401 36.57 -12.27 -18.00
N ARG A 402 37.48 -12.10 -18.97
CA ARG A 402 37.65 -10.85 -19.74
C ARG A 402 36.34 -10.36 -20.35
N LEU A 403 35.57 -11.24 -21.00
CA LEU A 403 34.29 -10.88 -21.61
C LEU A 403 33.24 -10.42 -20.58
N GLU A 404 33.22 -11.03 -19.39
CA GLU A 404 32.33 -10.62 -18.30
C GLU A 404 32.76 -9.27 -17.71
N ALA A 405 34.07 -9.06 -17.56
CA ALA A 405 34.65 -7.80 -17.09
C ALA A 405 34.32 -6.65 -18.05
N GLU A 406 34.43 -6.87 -19.36
CA GLU A 406 34.05 -5.89 -20.38
C GLU A 406 32.57 -5.48 -20.29
N ARG A 407 31.65 -6.41 -19.99
CA ARG A 407 30.24 -6.07 -19.77
C ARG A 407 30.03 -5.22 -18.51
N VAL A 408 30.73 -5.50 -17.42
CA VAL A 408 30.68 -4.68 -16.21
C VAL A 408 31.22 -3.28 -16.49
N ILE A 409 32.36 -3.17 -17.20
CA ILE A 409 32.94 -1.89 -17.60
C ILE A 409 31.96 -1.10 -18.49
N ALA A 410 31.34 -1.74 -19.48
CA ALA A 410 30.35 -1.11 -20.34
C ALA A 410 29.16 -0.56 -19.53
N LEU A 411 28.71 -1.29 -18.51
CA LEU A 411 27.64 -0.85 -17.62
C LEU A 411 28.04 0.35 -16.75
N ILE A 412 29.26 0.38 -16.22
CA ILE A 412 29.79 1.52 -15.46
C ILE A 412 29.85 2.76 -16.37
N LEU A 413 30.38 2.61 -17.59
CA LEU A 413 30.47 3.71 -18.55
C LEU A 413 29.08 4.23 -18.94
N GLN A 414 28.11 3.34 -19.18
CA GLN A 414 26.73 3.74 -19.45
C GLN A 414 26.10 4.50 -18.27
N ALA A 415 26.41 4.12 -17.03
CA ALA A 415 25.94 4.81 -15.84
C ALA A 415 26.53 6.23 -15.74
N LEU A 416 27.82 6.37 -16.04
CA LEU A 416 28.51 7.66 -16.06
C LEU A 416 27.98 8.57 -17.19
N ASP A 417 27.77 8.03 -18.39
CA ASP A 417 27.17 8.74 -19.53
C ASP A 417 25.76 9.26 -19.17
N ARG A 418 24.96 8.45 -18.47
CA ARG A 418 23.63 8.88 -17.97
C ARG A 418 23.73 9.96 -16.91
N SER A 419 24.77 9.95 -16.10
CA SER A 419 25.00 10.93 -15.05
C SER A 419 25.42 12.29 -15.61
N GLU A 420 26.24 12.30 -16.68
CA GLU A 420 26.61 13.51 -17.43
C GLU A 420 25.39 14.18 -18.07
N ARG A 421 24.49 13.41 -18.69
CA ARG A 421 23.30 13.94 -19.36
C ARG A 421 22.25 14.52 -18.40
N SER A 422 22.44 14.37 -17.08
CA SER A 422 21.54 14.93 -16.07
C SER A 422 21.62 16.46 -16.09
N PRO A 423 20.48 17.19 -16.06
CA PRO A 423 20.42 18.65 -16.23
C PRO A 423 21.17 19.47 -15.16
N ALA A 424 21.67 18.83 -14.11
CA ALA A 424 22.50 19.44 -13.06
C ALA A 424 23.98 19.60 -13.45
N ALA A 425 24.44 19.04 -14.58
CA ALA A 425 25.83 19.18 -15.02
C ALA A 425 26.04 20.51 -15.78
N PRO A 426 26.99 21.38 -15.36
CA PRO A 426 27.28 22.63 -16.06
C PRO A 426 27.81 22.35 -17.48
N ARG A 427 27.07 22.81 -18.51
CA ARG A 427 27.51 22.72 -19.91
C ARG A 427 28.50 23.83 -20.20
N ILE A 428 29.79 23.50 -20.27
CA ILE A 428 30.84 24.44 -20.70
C ILE A 428 31.62 23.79 -21.85
N ASN A 429 31.55 24.42 -23.03
CA ASN A 429 32.19 24.00 -24.27
C ASN A 429 33.71 24.22 -24.24
N GLY A 430 34.47 23.29 -23.65
CA GLY A 430 35.92 23.25 -23.74
C GLY A 430 36.39 21.83 -24.06
N VAL A 431 37.10 21.66 -25.18
CA VAL A 431 37.74 20.39 -25.54
C VAL A 431 39.01 20.27 -24.69
N ALA A 432 38.89 19.67 -23.51
CA ALA A 432 40.03 19.43 -22.63
C ALA A 432 40.95 18.36 -23.25
N ASN A 433 42.27 18.54 -23.09
CA ASN A 433 43.27 17.57 -23.51
C ASN A 433 43.23 16.33 -22.60
N MET A 434 42.46 15.31 -23.00
CA MET A 434 42.17 14.10 -22.22
C MET A 434 43.43 13.33 -21.80
N GLU A 435 44.48 13.34 -22.62
CA GLU A 435 45.76 12.67 -22.32
C GLU A 435 46.42 13.26 -21.06
N SER A 436 46.37 14.59 -20.91
CA SER A 436 46.92 15.30 -19.76
C SER A 436 46.12 15.10 -18.47
N GLN A 437 44.84 14.74 -18.59
CA GLN A 437 43.94 14.51 -17.45
C GLN A 437 43.85 13.02 -17.06
N ARG A 438 44.49 12.12 -17.83
CA ARG A 438 44.48 10.67 -17.58
C ARG A 438 44.93 10.33 -16.15
N GLU A 439 46.04 10.90 -15.70
CA GLU A 439 46.60 10.60 -14.38
C GLU A 439 45.68 11.04 -13.24
N GLN A 440 45.02 12.20 -13.40
CA GLN A 440 44.01 12.69 -12.45
C GLN A 440 42.75 11.83 -12.45
N LEU A 441 42.31 11.34 -13.62
CA LEU A 441 41.18 10.42 -13.72
C LEU A 441 41.49 9.06 -13.08
N ALA A 442 42.67 8.50 -13.38
CA ALA A 442 43.13 7.23 -12.81
C ALA A 442 43.16 7.28 -11.27
N SER A 443 43.58 8.40 -10.69
CA SER A 443 43.56 8.60 -9.23
C SER A 443 42.16 8.52 -8.60
N LYS A 444 41.09 8.80 -9.37
CA LYS A 444 39.70 8.81 -8.89
C LYS A 444 38.93 7.54 -9.22
N VAL A 445 39.13 6.97 -10.42
CA VAL A 445 38.33 5.82 -10.92
C VAL A 445 39.14 4.56 -11.25
N GLY A 446 40.46 4.60 -11.07
CA GLY A 446 41.36 3.50 -11.43
C GLY A 446 41.80 3.51 -12.90
N ASP A 447 42.85 2.77 -13.20
CA ASP A 447 43.50 2.78 -14.52
C ASP A 447 42.58 2.21 -15.60
N VAL A 448 41.86 1.11 -15.31
CA VAL A 448 41.05 0.40 -16.31
C VAL A 448 39.93 1.28 -16.84
N ILE A 449 39.24 1.99 -15.95
CA ILE A 449 38.11 2.85 -16.31
C ILE A 449 38.63 4.15 -16.93
N ALA A 450 39.71 4.74 -16.39
CA ALA A 450 40.34 5.93 -16.95
C ALA A 450 40.80 5.71 -18.40
N ASP A 451 41.46 4.59 -18.69
CA ASP A 451 41.91 4.25 -20.04
C ASP A 451 40.74 4.10 -21.01
N LYS A 452 39.64 3.43 -20.57
CA LYS A 452 38.44 3.29 -21.40
C LYS A 452 37.71 4.62 -21.64
N ILE A 453 37.75 5.56 -20.69
CA ILE A 453 37.18 6.91 -20.85
C ILE A 453 37.99 7.72 -21.87
N VAL A 454 39.32 7.70 -21.78
CA VAL A 454 40.23 8.39 -22.70
C VAL A 454 40.11 7.82 -24.12
N LEU A 455 40.19 6.48 -24.27
CA LEU A 455 40.07 5.80 -25.56
C LEU A 455 38.72 6.04 -26.24
N SER A 456 37.64 6.19 -25.47
CA SER A 456 36.29 6.41 -26.02
C SER A 456 35.96 7.89 -26.24
N GLY A 457 36.88 8.82 -25.93
CA GLY A 457 36.66 10.26 -26.13
C GLY A 457 35.54 10.88 -25.28
N ARG A 458 35.22 10.33 -24.10
CA ARG A 458 34.11 10.79 -23.24
C ARG A 458 34.50 12.00 -22.38
N SER A 459 34.66 13.17 -23.01
CA SER A 459 35.12 14.40 -22.34
C SER A 459 34.17 14.92 -21.25
N GLY A 460 32.85 14.79 -21.44
CA GLY A 460 31.86 15.21 -20.45
C GLY A 460 31.90 14.37 -19.17
N VAL A 461 32.04 13.05 -19.30
CA VAL A 461 32.21 12.13 -18.16
C VAL A 461 33.52 12.39 -17.42
N ALA A 462 34.62 12.61 -18.14
CA ALA A 462 35.91 12.94 -17.52
C ALA A 462 35.81 14.19 -16.64
N ARG A 463 35.16 15.24 -17.14
CA ARG A 463 34.94 16.47 -16.39
C ARG A 463 34.05 16.25 -15.17
N LEU A 464 32.96 15.49 -15.33
CA LEU A 464 32.06 15.14 -14.22
C LEU A 464 32.83 14.48 -13.07
N ILE A 465 33.73 13.54 -13.38
CA ILE A 465 34.53 12.81 -12.39
C ILE A 465 35.53 13.74 -11.68
N LEU A 466 36.13 14.68 -12.41
CA LEU A 466 37.08 15.64 -11.85
C LEU A 466 36.40 16.66 -10.93
N GLU A 467 35.18 17.09 -11.30
CA GLU A 467 34.38 18.05 -10.53
C GLU A 467 33.66 17.42 -9.32
N SER A 468 33.36 16.12 -9.34
CA SER A 468 32.77 15.47 -8.17
C SER A 468 33.78 15.40 -7.02
N ASP A 469 33.48 16.13 -5.95
CA ASP A 469 34.15 16.00 -4.66
C ASP A 469 33.84 14.62 -4.10
N LEU A 470 34.81 13.71 -4.26
CA LEU A 470 34.76 12.34 -3.73
C LEU A 470 35.03 12.28 -2.22
N ARG A 471 35.01 13.42 -1.54
CA ARG A 471 35.14 13.51 -0.08
C ARG A 471 33.75 13.33 0.54
N LEU A 472 33.42 12.09 0.85
CA LEU A 472 32.38 11.74 1.83
C LEU A 472 32.99 11.69 3.23
#